data_AF-A0AB37LQA9-F1
#
_entry.id   AF-A0AB37LQA9-F1
#
_cell.length_a   1.000
_cell.length_b   1.000
_cell.length_c   1.000
_cell.angle_alpha   90.00
_cell.angle_beta   90.00
_cell.angle_gamma   90.00
#
_symmetry.space_group_name_H-M   'P 1'
#
loop_
_entity.id
_entity.type
_entity.pdbx_description
1 polymer ?
#
loop_
_entity_poly.entity_id
_entity_poly.type
_entity_poly.pdbx_seq_one_letter_code
_entity_poly.pdbx_strand_id
1 'polypeptide(L)'
;MTKITTLLFALTVQVAVSANANDSLRHCYQQLDIANSGIQTLKTENRELKAKIRTLNKTIDTQKTETDSLKGELTAAKNDITALADSLNVNISNTRSELQASSNTLNQTIREKSQTGLWIIIVIALIFIILAFIFGKAIAKRKNEVESLSAKADKLNEEIVYRLSTEMNDIQVISKQIGALVSAPGVNTESEQKLITTLADRITFMEMTLYKMDNSVRGHKQLSKSIKQMKDNLLVNGYELVDMLGKDYHEGMKVTANFVEDEELPEGKQIITGIIKSQINYKGKMIQSAQITVSQNI
;
A
#
# COMPACT_ATOMS: atom_id res chain seq x y z
N MET A 1 -129.31 83.01 -75.92
CA MET A 1 -128.84 82.00 -74.96
C MET A 1 -127.43 81.48 -75.25
N THR A 2 -127.00 81.34 -76.52
CA THR A 2 -125.71 80.74 -76.91
C THR A 2 -124.45 81.48 -76.45
N LYS A 3 -124.52 82.80 -76.21
CA LYS A 3 -123.35 83.61 -75.75
C LYS A 3 -123.07 83.52 -74.24
N ILE A 4 -124.08 83.18 -73.43
CA ILE A 4 -123.93 83.07 -71.96
C ILE A 4 -123.34 81.71 -71.60
N THR A 5 -123.74 80.65 -72.29
CA THR A 5 -123.21 79.30 -72.06
C THR A 5 -121.75 79.17 -72.51
N THR A 6 -121.33 79.82 -73.61
CA THR A 6 -119.92 79.86 -74.02
C THR A 6 -119.04 80.67 -73.07
N LEU A 7 -119.56 81.76 -72.50
CA LEU A 7 -118.85 82.56 -71.50
C LEU A 7 -118.70 81.81 -70.17
N LEU A 8 -119.75 81.10 -69.73
CA LEU A 8 -119.69 80.27 -68.53
C LEU A 8 -118.71 79.09 -68.72
N PHE A 9 -118.73 78.45 -69.89
CA PHE A 9 -117.79 77.38 -70.24
C PHE A 9 -116.34 77.90 -70.27
N ALA A 10 -116.09 79.05 -70.92
CA ALA A 10 -114.78 79.69 -70.94
C ALA A 10 -114.29 80.05 -69.52
N LEU A 11 -115.17 80.54 -68.64
CA LEU A 11 -114.83 80.85 -67.25
C LEU A 11 -114.51 79.57 -66.45
N THR A 12 -115.28 78.49 -66.63
CA THR A 12 -115.01 77.21 -65.97
C THR A 12 -113.71 76.56 -66.46
N VAL A 13 -113.40 76.68 -67.75
CA VAL A 13 -112.11 76.23 -68.32
C VAL A 13 -110.97 77.09 -67.77
N GLN A 14 -111.13 78.41 -67.68
CA GLN A 14 -110.14 79.32 -67.10
C GLN A 14 -109.86 78.98 -65.62
N VAL A 15 -110.90 78.71 -64.83
CA VAL A 15 -110.79 78.34 -63.42
C VAL A 15 -110.17 76.96 -63.25
N ALA A 16 -110.54 75.96 -64.05
CA ALA A 16 -109.94 74.63 -64.03
C ALA A 16 -108.46 74.65 -64.43
N VAL A 17 -108.09 75.43 -65.45
CA VAL A 17 -106.70 75.64 -65.87
C VAL A 17 -105.90 76.37 -64.79
N SER A 18 -106.48 77.39 -64.13
CA SER A 18 -105.83 78.13 -63.04
C SER A 18 -105.64 77.28 -61.77
N ALA A 19 -106.62 76.44 -61.43
CA ALA A 19 -106.52 75.50 -60.32
C ALA A 19 -105.46 74.41 -60.58
N ASN A 20 -105.44 73.82 -61.78
CA ASN A 20 -104.44 72.82 -62.18
C ASN A 20 -103.01 73.41 -62.22
N ALA A 21 -102.85 74.66 -62.64
CA ALA A 21 -101.58 75.37 -62.61
C ALA A 21 -101.08 75.63 -61.17
N ASN A 22 -101.99 75.95 -60.24
CA ASN A 22 -101.66 76.17 -58.83
C ASN A 22 -101.27 74.86 -58.11
N ASP A 23 -101.96 73.75 -58.38
CA ASP A 23 -101.61 72.43 -57.85
C ASP A 23 -100.27 71.92 -58.39
N SER A 24 -100.00 72.16 -59.68
CA SER A 24 -98.70 71.84 -60.30
C SER A 24 -97.54 72.65 -59.68
N LEU A 25 -97.78 73.93 -59.37
CA LEU A 25 -96.82 74.80 -58.70
C LEU A 25 -96.56 74.35 -57.25
N ARG A 26 -97.61 73.97 -56.50
CA ARG A 26 -97.48 73.42 -55.15
C ARG A 26 -96.70 72.11 -55.12
N HIS A 27 -96.96 71.21 -56.08
CA HIS A 27 -96.19 69.99 -56.24
C HIS A 27 -94.71 70.28 -56.58
N CYS A 28 -94.45 71.29 -57.41
CA CYS A 28 -93.09 71.75 -57.71
C CYS A 28 -92.37 72.27 -56.46
N TYR A 29 -93.02 73.09 -55.62
CA TYR A 29 -92.45 73.54 -54.34
C TYR A 29 -92.18 72.39 -53.37
N GLN A 30 -93.06 71.39 -53.30
CA GLN A 30 -92.86 70.21 -52.47
C GLN A 30 -91.66 69.39 -52.93
N GLN A 31 -91.51 69.19 -54.25
CA GLN A 31 -90.32 68.53 -54.82
C GLN A 31 -89.04 69.33 -54.57
N LEU A 32 -89.10 70.67 -54.62
CA LEU A 32 -87.98 71.54 -54.30
C LEU A 32 -87.55 71.43 -52.84
N ASP A 33 -88.51 71.33 -51.90
CA ASP A 33 -88.23 71.17 -50.47
C ASP A 33 -87.64 69.79 -50.15
N ILE A 34 -88.15 68.73 -50.78
CA ILE A 34 -87.58 67.38 -50.69
C ILE A 34 -86.16 67.37 -51.26
N ALA A 35 -85.94 67.98 -52.44
CA ALA A 35 -84.62 68.09 -53.04
C ALA A 35 -83.65 68.89 -52.16
N ASN A 36 -84.11 69.99 -51.56
CA ASN A 36 -83.31 70.81 -50.64
C ASN A 36 -82.95 70.03 -49.36
N SER A 37 -83.90 69.29 -48.80
CA SER A 37 -83.66 68.40 -47.67
C SER A 37 -82.63 67.32 -48.01
N GLY A 38 -82.74 66.71 -49.19
CA GLY A 38 -81.75 65.75 -49.71
C GLY A 38 -80.35 66.35 -49.87
N ILE A 39 -80.26 67.59 -50.37
CA ILE A 39 -79.00 68.34 -50.48
C ILE A 39 -78.38 68.58 -49.09
N GLN A 40 -79.19 68.91 -48.08
CA GLN A 40 -78.68 69.09 -46.71
C GLN A 40 -78.17 67.79 -46.10
N THR A 41 -78.87 66.67 -46.31
CA THR A 41 -78.41 65.34 -45.88
C THR A 41 -77.08 64.97 -46.54
N LEU A 42 -76.99 65.08 -47.88
CA LEU A 42 -75.75 64.82 -48.62
C LEU A 42 -74.60 65.72 -48.16
N LYS A 43 -74.89 66.99 -47.84
CA LYS A 43 -73.88 67.92 -47.32
C LYS A 43 -73.37 67.49 -45.95
N THR A 44 -74.24 66.98 -45.09
CA THR A 44 -73.87 66.44 -43.76
C THR A 44 -73.03 65.17 -43.92
N GLU A 45 -73.46 64.20 -44.72
CA GLU A 45 -72.69 62.99 -45.02
C GLU A 45 -71.31 63.31 -45.61
N ASN A 46 -71.24 64.29 -46.51
CA ASN A 46 -69.96 64.70 -47.10
C ASN A 46 -69.01 65.32 -46.04
N ARG A 47 -69.55 66.07 -45.06
CA ARG A 47 -68.76 66.58 -43.93
C ARG A 47 -68.26 65.44 -43.03
N GLU A 48 -69.10 64.44 -42.76
CA GLU A 48 -68.72 63.26 -41.98
C GLU A 48 -67.65 62.42 -42.69
N LEU A 49 -67.82 62.16 -43.98
CA LEU A 49 -66.82 61.47 -44.80
C LEU A 49 -65.48 62.21 -44.80
N LYS A 50 -65.49 63.55 -44.94
CA LYS A 50 -64.27 64.37 -44.81
C LYS A 50 -63.64 64.29 -43.41
N ALA A 51 -64.45 64.17 -42.35
CA ALA A 51 -63.93 63.95 -41.01
C ALA A 51 -63.28 62.57 -40.87
N LYS A 52 -63.95 61.51 -41.35
CA LYS A 52 -63.42 60.13 -41.36
C LYS A 52 -62.11 60.03 -42.17
N ILE A 53 -62.03 60.66 -43.34
CA ILE A 53 -60.79 60.72 -44.15
C ILE A 53 -59.65 61.39 -43.38
N ARG A 54 -59.92 62.51 -42.70
CA ARG A 54 -58.89 63.17 -41.87
C ARG A 54 -58.40 62.27 -40.73
N THR A 55 -59.30 61.57 -40.05
CA THR A 55 -58.94 60.61 -39.01
C THR A 55 -58.13 59.44 -39.56
N LEU A 56 -58.56 58.84 -40.68
CA LEU A 56 -57.85 57.75 -41.34
C LEU A 56 -56.44 58.17 -41.77
N ASN A 57 -56.28 59.36 -42.35
CA ASN A 57 -54.95 59.87 -42.72
C ASN A 57 -54.06 60.03 -41.48
N LYS A 58 -54.59 60.55 -40.36
CA LYS A 58 -53.83 60.65 -39.11
C LYS A 58 -53.41 59.28 -38.60
N THR A 59 -54.29 58.27 -38.63
CA THR A 59 -53.95 56.90 -38.24
C THR A 59 -52.90 56.29 -39.16
N ILE A 60 -52.99 56.50 -40.48
CA ILE A 60 -51.98 56.05 -41.44
C ILE A 60 -50.62 56.69 -41.15
N ASP A 61 -50.57 58.00 -40.86
CA ASP A 61 -49.34 58.69 -40.50
C ASP A 61 -48.73 58.12 -39.21
N THR A 62 -49.54 57.90 -38.17
CA THR A 62 -49.08 57.25 -36.93
C THR A 62 -48.55 55.84 -37.20
N GLN A 63 -49.28 55.01 -37.94
CA GLN A 63 -48.85 53.65 -38.28
C GLN A 63 -47.57 53.64 -39.11
N LYS A 64 -47.38 54.62 -40.00
CA LYS A 64 -46.15 54.78 -40.76
C LYS A 64 -44.96 55.08 -39.83
N THR A 65 -45.13 55.99 -38.88
CA THR A 65 -44.08 56.29 -37.90
C THR A 65 -43.73 55.10 -37.01
N GLU A 66 -44.74 54.32 -36.57
CA GLU A 66 -44.52 53.09 -35.82
C GLU A 66 -43.78 52.03 -36.66
N THR A 67 -44.15 51.88 -37.93
CA THR A 67 -43.49 50.96 -38.87
C THR A 67 -42.02 51.34 -39.09
N ASP A 68 -41.72 52.63 -39.25
CA ASP A 68 -40.35 53.12 -39.40
C ASP A 68 -39.52 52.87 -38.12
N SER A 69 -40.13 53.07 -36.93
CA SER A 69 -39.50 52.74 -35.64
C SER A 69 -39.19 51.25 -35.52
N LEU A 70 -40.17 50.39 -35.81
CA LEU A 70 -40.01 48.92 -35.78
C LEU A 70 -38.95 48.44 -36.78
N LYS A 71 -38.85 49.07 -37.95
CA LYS A 71 -37.81 48.77 -38.93
C LYS A 71 -36.42 49.16 -38.40
N GLY A 72 -36.32 50.27 -37.67
CA GLY A 72 -35.12 50.67 -36.95
C GLY A 72 -34.71 49.65 -35.89
N GLU A 73 -35.63 49.26 -35.01
CA GLU A 73 -35.40 48.25 -33.98
C GLU A 73 -35.01 46.89 -34.57
N LEU A 74 -35.67 46.45 -35.64
CA LEU A 74 -35.34 45.21 -36.35
C LEU A 74 -33.93 45.25 -36.94
N THR A 75 -33.51 46.41 -37.46
CA THR A 75 -32.16 46.59 -38.00
C THR A 75 -31.11 46.55 -36.89
N ALA A 76 -31.39 47.20 -35.76
CA ALA A 76 -30.52 47.15 -34.58
C ALA A 76 -30.38 45.72 -34.05
N ALA A 77 -31.50 45.01 -33.85
CA ALA A 77 -31.51 43.63 -33.39
C ALA A 77 -30.74 42.69 -34.35
N LYS A 78 -30.88 42.88 -35.66
CA LYS A 78 -30.12 42.12 -36.67
C LYS A 78 -28.60 42.35 -36.55
N ASN A 79 -28.19 43.60 -36.32
CA ASN A 79 -26.79 43.95 -36.14
C ASN A 79 -26.24 43.34 -34.84
N ASP A 80 -26.99 43.40 -33.75
CA ASP A 80 -26.58 42.82 -32.47
C ASP A 80 -26.43 41.29 -32.55
N ILE A 81 -27.37 40.61 -33.22
CA ILE A 81 -27.28 39.16 -33.49
C ILE A 81 -26.02 38.82 -34.31
N THR A 82 -25.70 39.65 -35.30
CA THR A 82 -24.52 39.44 -36.15
C THR A 82 -23.23 39.64 -35.35
N ALA A 83 -23.15 40.69 -34.55
CA ALA A 83 -22.01 40.95 -33.66
C ALA A 83 -21.83 39.84 -32.60
N LEU A 84 -22.93 39.33 -32.06
CA LEU A 84 -22.90 38.20 -31.12
C LEU A 84 -22.41 36.92 -31.80
N ALA A 85 -22.87 36.63 -33.02
CA ALA A 85 -22.43 35.48 -33.80
C ALA A 85 -20.92 35.55 -34.09
N ASP A 86 -20.42 36.71 -34.49
CA ASP A 86 -18.99 36.93 -34.74
C ASP A 86 -18.17 36.75 -33.45
N SER A 87 -18.62 37.34 -32.33
CA SER A 87 -17.97 37.20 -31.02
C SER A 87 -17.93 35.75 -30.54
N LEU A 88 -19.03 35.02 -30.69
CA LEU A 88 -19.10 33.59 -30.35
C LEU A 88 -18.14 32.78 -31.22
N ASN A 89 -18.06 33.06 -32.52
CA ASN A 89 -17.15 32.36 -33.42
C ASN A 89 -15.68 32.59 -33.05
N VAL A 90 -15.31 33.84 -32.70
CA VAL A 90 -13.97 34.16 -32.20
C VAL A 90 -13.66 33.44 -30.89
N ASN A 91 -14.59 33.46 -29.93
CA ASN A 91 -14.41 32.79 -28.64
C ASN A 91 -14.28 31.27 -28.80
N ILE A 92 -15.10 30.64 -29.64
CA ILE A 92 -15.02 29.20 -29.94
C ILE A 92 -13.66 28.86 -30.56
N SER A 93 -13.16 29.69 -31.48
CA SER A 93 -11.84 29.51 -32.09
C SER A 93 -10.72 29.60 -31.05
N ASN A 94 -10.77 30.61 -30.17
CA ASN A 94 -9.80 30.81 -29.10
C ASN A 94 -9.82 29.64 -28.11
N THR A 95 -10.99 29.23 -27.62
CA THR A 95 -11.13 28.07 -26.72
C THR A 95 -10.62 26.80 -27.37
N ARG A 96 -10.85 26.58 -28.67
CA ARG A 96 -10.32 25.41 -29.39
C ARG A 96 -8.80 25.45 -29.48
N SER A 97 -8.22 26.62 -29.74
CA SER A 97 -6.77 26.83 -29.78
C SER A 97 -6.12 26.58 -28.41
N GLU A 98 -6.70 27.15 -27.35
CA GLU A 98 -6.24 26.95 -25.96
C GLU A 98 -6.35 25.48 -25.53
N LEU A 99 -7.45 24.81 -25.87
CA LEU A 99 -7.63 23.39 -25.58
C LEU A 99 -6.60 22.54 -26.35
N GLN A 100 -6.31 22.87 -27.60
CA GLN A 100 -5.30 22.17 -28.39
C GLN A 100 -3.88 22.42 -27.83
N ALA A 101 -3.58 23.65 -27.44
CA ALA A 101 -2.31 23.97 -26.78
C ALA A 101 -2.16 23.22 -25.45
N SER A 102 -3.19 23.24 -24.59
CA SER A 102 -3.22 22.51 -23.34
C SER A 102 -3.14 20.99 -23.53
N SER A 103 -3.78 20.46 -24.58
CA SER A 103 -3.68 19.03 -24.92
C SER A 103 -2.26 18.67 -25.38
N ASN A 104 -1.62 19.53 -26.16
CA ASN A 104 -0.25 19.32 -26.64
C ASN A 104 0.76 19.39 -25.50
N THR A 105 0.63 20.38 -24.60
CA THR A 105 1.50 20.51 -23.42
C THR A 105 1.32 19.34 -22.45
N LEU A 106 0.08 18.88 -22.24
CA LEU A 106 -0.20 17.69 -21.43
C LEU A 106 0.42 16.43 -22.04
N ASN A 107 0.23 16.21 -23.35
CA ASN A 107 0.83 15.07 -24.04
C ASN A 107 2.35 15.11 -24.00
N GLN A 108 2.95 16.29 -24.15
CA GLN A 108 4.40 16.48 -24.03
C GLN A 108 4.88 16.15 -22.61
N THR A 109 4.22 16.68 -21.58
CA THR A 109 4.56 16.44 -20.17
C THR A 109 4.45 14.96 -19.80
N ILE A 110 3.41 14.28 -20.29
CA ILE A 110 3.23 12.84 -20.08
C ILE A 110 4.36 12.06 -20.74
N ARG A 111 4.73 12.38 -22.00
CA ARG A 111 5.83 11.69 -22.69
C ARG A 111 7.16 11.90 -21.98
N GLU A 112 7.48 13.12 -21.57
CA GLU A 112 8.73 13.45 -20.86
C GLU A 112 8.80 12.71 -19.51
N LYS A 113 7.77 12.82 -18.66
CA LYS A 113 7.76 12.17 -17.34
C LYS A 113 7.67 10.64 -17.42
N SER A 114 6.93 10.10 -18.40
CA SER A 114 6.83 8.64 -18.60
C SER A 114 8.18 8.03 -19.01
N GLN A 115 8.98 8.73 -19.82
CA GLN A 115 10.30 8.25 -20.20
C GLN A 115 11.27 8.27 -19.02
N THR A 116 11.25 9.33 -18.20
CA THR A 116 12.06 9.38 -16.97
C THR A 116 11.69 8.25 -16.00
N GLY A 117 10.39 7.97 -15.84
CA GLY A 117 9.91 6.86 -15.00
C GLY A 117 10.44 5.49 -15.45
N LEU A 118 10.45 5.22 -16.75
CA LEU A 118 11.00 3.96 -17.30
C LEU A 118 12.51 3.82 -17.05
N TRP A 119 13.28 4.89 -17.20
CA TRP A 119 14.72 4.89 -16.90
C TRP A 119 15.00 4.58 -15.43
N ILE A 120 14.21 5.15 -14.50
CA ILE A 120 14.35 4.87 -13.06
C ILE A 120 14.10 3.39 -12.77
N ILE A 121 13.07 2.78 -13.38
CA ILE A 121 12.76 1.35 -13.21
C ILE A 121 13.91 0.48 -13.72
N ILE A 122 14.49 0.82 -14.87
CA ILE A 122 15.64 0.09 -15.44
C ILE A 122 16.85 0.19 -14.49
N VAL A 123 17.15 1.37 -13.95
CA VAL A 123 18.24 1.57 -13.01
C VAL A 123 18.03 0.76 -11.72
N ILE A 124 16.81 0.76 -11.17
CA ILE A 124 16.48 -0.03 -9.98
C ILE A 124 16.66 -1.53 -10.27
N ALA A 125 16.20 -2.03 -11.42
CA ALA A 125 16.38 -3.41 -11.81
C ALA A 125 17.87 -3.81 -11.91
N LEU A 126 18.71 -2.93 -12.46
CA LEU A 126 20.16 -3.15 -12.52
C LEU A 126 20.81 -3.21 -11.13
N ILE A 127 20.39 -2.33 -10.21
CA ILE A 127 20.86 -2.35 -8.82
C ILE A 127 20.49 -3.68 -8.15
N PHE A 128 19.27 -4.18 -8.34
CA PHE A 128 18.84 -5.48 -7.82
C PHE A 128 19.69 -6.64 -8.37
N ILE A 129 20.03 -6.62 -9.66
CA ILE A 129 20.90 -7.64 -10.26
C ILE A 129 22.30 -7.60 -9.63
N ILE A 130 22.86 -6.41 -9.42
CA ILE A 130 24.17 -6.24 -8.77
C ILE A 130 24.13 -6.74 -7.33
N LEU A 131 23.09 -6.40 -6.56
CA LEU A 131 22.91 -6.88 -5.19
C LEU A 131 22.79 -8.41 -5.15
N ALA A 132 21.97 -9.01 -6.01
CA ALA A 132 21.84 -10.46 -6.11
C ALA A 132 23.19 -11.13 -6.42
N PHE A 133 24.00 -10.53 -7.29
CA PHE A 133 25.33 -11.02 -7.61
C PHE A 133 26.31 -10.94 -6.43
N ILE A 134 26.33 -9.80 -5.72
CA ILE A 134 27.20 -9.60 -4.55
C ILE A 134 26.81 -10.56 -3.41
N PHE A 135 25.52 -10.67 -3.10
CA PHE A 135 25.03 -11.58 -2.06
C PHE A 135 25.25 -13.05 -2.45
N GLY A 136 25.00 -13.43 -3.70
CA GLY A 136 25.28 -14.78 -4.18
C GLY A 136 26.75 -15.16 -4.01
N LYS A 137 27.67 -14.26 -4.38
CA LYS A 137 29.11 -14.47 -4.22
C LYS A 137 29.55 -14.50 -2.75
N ALA A 138 28.97 -13.67 -1.89
CA ALA A 138 29.27 -13.64 -0.46
C ALA A 138 28.82 -14.92 0.26
N ILE A 139 27.62 -15.42 -0.07
CA ILE A 139 27.07 -16.66 0.49
C ILE A 139 27.90 -17.87 0.04
N ALA A 140 28.30 -17.92 -1.23
CA ALA A 140 29.14 -19.00 -1.75
C ALA A 140 30.51 -19.05 -1.04
N LYS A 141 31.13 -17.90 -0.77
CA LYS A 141 32.41 -17.84 -0.05
C LYS A 141 32.28 -18.34 1.39
N ARG A 142 31.24 -17.91 2.11
CA ARG A 142 31.01 -18.34 3.50
C ARG A 142 30.70 -19.84 3.60
N LYS A 143 29.95 -20.41 2.64
CA LYS A 143 29.66 -21.85 2.61
C LYS A 143 30.95 -22.69 2.52
N ASN A 144 31.88 -22.30 1.63
CA ASN A 144 33.16 -23.00 1.50
C ASN A 144 34.03 -22.90 2.76
N GLU A 145 34.04 -21.75 3.44
CA GLU A 145 34.80 -21.57 4.69
C GLU A 145 34.24 -22.44 5.82
N VAL A 146 32.91 -22.45 6.00
CA VAL A 146 32.24 -23.28 7.03
C VAL A 146 32.47 -24.77 6.79
N GLU A 147 32.36 -25.25 5.56
CA GLU A 147 32.60 -26.65 5.22
C GLU A 147 34.06 -27.06 5.50
N SER A 148 35.02 -26.18 5.21
CA SER A 148 36.44 -26.42 5.52
C SER A 148 36.75 -26.41 7.02
N LEU A 149 36.04 -25.62 7.82
CA LEU A 149 36.18 -25.57 9.27
C LEU A 149 35.54 -26.79 9.94
N SER A 150 34.35 -27.19 9.49
CA SER A 150 33.69 -28.42 9.94
C SER A 150 34.59 -29.63 9.71
N ALA A 151 35.13 -29.78 8.48
CA ALA A 151 36.02 -30.89 8.16
C ALA A 151 37.31 -30.90 9.00
N LYS A 152 37.85 -29.72 9.37
CA LYS A 152 38.99 -29.62 10.28
C LYS A 152 38.62 -30.00 11.72
N ALA A 153 37.46 -29.58 12.21
CA ALA A 153 36.97 -29.94 13.53
C ALA A 153 36.74 -31.45 13.65
N ASP A 154 36.13 -32.07 12.65
CA ASP A 154 35.91 -33.52 12.59
C ASP A 154 37.23 -34.29 12.60
N LYS A 155 38.20 -33.85 11.78
CA LYS A 155 39.53 -34.45 11.73
C LYS A 155 40.29 -34.29 13.05
N LEU A 156 40.19 -33.14 13.70
CA LEU A 156 40.81 -32.91 15.00
C LEU A 156 40.18 -33.80 16.08
N ASN A 157 38.85 -33.91 16.11
CA ASN A 157 38.14 -34.80 17.02
C ASN A 157 38.53 -36.27 16.80
N GLU A 158 38.65 -36.71 15.54
CA GLU A 158 39.12 -38.06 15.21
C GLU A 158 40.57 -38.31 15.69
N GLU A 159 41.48 -37.33 15.53
CA GLU A 159 42.86 -37.43 16.04
C GLU A 159 42.90 -37.48 17.57
N ILE A 160 42.08 -36.67 18.27
CA ILE A 160 41.97 -36.70 19.73
C ILE A 160 41.52 -38.08 20.19
N VAL A 161 40.47 -38.65 19.58
CA VAL A 161 40.00 -40.00 19.93
C VAL A 161 41.07 -41.06 19.66
N TYR A 162 41.81 -40.96 18.55
CA TYR A 162 42.91 -41.87 18.25
C TYR A 162 44.03 -41.80 19.31
N ARG A 163 44.44 -40.59 19.72
CA ARG A 163 45.46 -40.40 20.76
C ARG A 163 45.00 -40.94 22.10
N LEU A 164 43.77 -40.66 22.51
CA LEU A 164 43.22 -41.22 23.74
C LEU A 164 43.12 -42.74 23.67
N SER A 165 42.76 -43.32 22.51
CA SER A 165 42.74 -44.77 22.34
C SER A 165 44.14 -45.40 22.44
N THR A 166 45.18 -44.69 22.02
CA THR A 166 46.56 -45.16 22.17
C THR A 166 46.99 -45.13 23.64
N GLU A 167 46.76 -44.00 24.30
CA GLU A 167 47.04 -43.81 25.72
C GLU A 167 46.23 -44.77 26.62
N MET A 168 45.01 -45.10 26.22
CA MET A 168 44.16 -46.09 26.86
C MET A 168 44.86 -47.45 26.97
N ASN A 169 45.56 -47.89 25.92
CA ASN A 169 46.30 -49.16 25.96
C ASN A 169 47.42 -49.12 26.99
N ASP A 170 48.15 -48.00 27.07
CA ASP A 170 49.23 -47.82 28.05
C ASP A 170 48.68 -47.84 29.48
N ILE A 171 47.55 -47.15 29.71
CA ILE A 171 46.84 -47.12 31.00
C ILE A 171 46.35 -48.50 31.41
N GLN A 172 45.82 -49.31 30.48
CA GLN A 172 45.44 -50.69 30.79
C GLN A 172 46.64 -51.55 31.19
N VAL A 173 47.78 -51.40 30.52
CA VAL A 173 49.01 -52.12 30.88
C VAL A 173 49.47 -51.72 32.28
N ILE A 174 49.47 -50.43 32.60
CA ILE A 174 49.81 -49.92 33.93
C ILE A 174 48.83 -50.46 34.98
N SER A 175 47.52 -50.47 34.71
CA SER A 175 46.52 -51.01 35.65
C SER A 175 46.75 -52.49 35.98
N LYS A 176 47.13 -53.31 35.00
CA LYS A 176 47.46 -54.72 35.19
C LYS A 176 48.73 -54.91 36.02
N GLN A 177 49.74 -54.07 35.78
CA GLN A 177 50.98 -54.08 36.57
C GLN A 177 50.72 -53.66 38.03
N ILE A 178 49.89 -52.64 38.26
CA ILE A 178 49.47 -52.23 39.62
C ILE A 178 48.72 -53.38 40.32
N GLY A 179 47.76 -54.04 39.66
CA GLY A 179 47.05 -55.19 40.24
C GLY A 179 47.96 -56.36 40.62
N ALA A 180 49.01 -56.61 39.83
CA ALA A 180 50.01 -57.63 40.13
C ALA A 180 50.92 -57.26 41.32
N LEU A 181 51.26 -55.97 41.47
CA LEU A 181 52.07 -55.45 42.58
C LEU A 181 51.30 -55.44 43.91
N VAL A 182 50.02 -55.08 43.90
CA VAL A 182 49.13 -55.05 45.08
C VAL A 182 48.92 -56.44 45.70
N SER A 183 49.17 -57.50 44.93
CA SER A 183 49.07 -58.90 45.40
C SER A 183 50.39 -59.44 46.00
N ALA A 184 51.47 -58.64 46.01
CA ALA A 184 52.78 -59.06 46.52
C ALA A 184 52.97 -58.68 48.01
N PRO A 185 53.50 -59.58 48.88
CA PRO A 185 53.74 -59.25 50.29
C PRO A 185 54.89 -58.24 50.44
N GLY A 186 54.66 -57.10 51.13
CA GLY A 186 55.72 -56.17 51.55
C GLY A 186 55.80 -54.83 50.79
N VAL A 187 54.77 -54.43 50.03
CA VAL A 187 54.76 -53.16 49.30
C VAL A 187 54.37 -51.96 50.19
N ASN A 188 55.02 -50.82 49.98
CA ASN A 188 54.73 -49.55 50.64
C ASN A 188 53.36 -48.99 50.16
N THR A 189 52.32 -49.11 51.00
CA THR A 189 50.92 -48.69 50.72
C THR A 189 50.77 -47.26 50.21
N GLU A 190 51.68 -46.35 50.57
CA GLU A 190 51.63 -44.95 50.14
C GLU A 190 52.00 -44.76 48.66
N SER A 191 52.98 -45.52 48.16
CA SER A 191 53.38 -45.48 46.74
C SER A 191 52.31 -46.05 45.83
N GLU A 192 51.62 -47.11 46.26
CA GLU A 192 50.50 -47.72 45.54
C GLU A 192 49.33 -46.76 45.43
N GLN A 193 48.96 -46.14 46.56
CA GLN A 193 47.88 -45.17 46.60
C GLN A 193 48.16 -44.00 45.65
N LYS A 194 49.41 -43.50 45.59
CA LYS A 194 49.80 -42.43 44.67
C LYS A 194 49.73 -42.82 43.19
N LEU A 195 50.06 -44.07 42.85
CA LEU A 195 49.93 -44.57 41.48
C LEU A 195 48.45 -44.69 41.08
N ILE A 196 47.61 -45.19 41.99
CA ILE A 196 46.17 -45.34 41.74
C ILE A 196 45.48 -43.98 41.63
N THR A 197 45.85 -43.00 42.46
CA THR A 197 45.33 -41.63 42.35
C THR A 197 45.71 -40.99 41.02
N THR A 198 46.97 -41.17 40.59
CA THR A 198 47.44 -40.67 39.29
C THR A 198 46.70 -41.33 38.12
N LEU A 199 46.48 -42.65 38.20
CA LEU A 199 45.73 -43.41 37.21
C LEU A 199 44.27 -42.94 37.14
N ALA A 200 43.63 -42.77 38.28
CA ALA A 200 42.25 -42.32 38.39
C ALA A 200 42.05 -40.90 37.82
N ASP A 201 42.99 -39.99 38.11
CA ASP A 201 42.99 -38.65 37.53
C ASP A 201 43.13 -38.70 36.00
N ARG A 202 43.96 -39.61 35.47
CA ARG A 202 44.10 -39.76 34.00
C ARG A 202 42.87 -40.36 33.33
N ILE A 203 42.22 -41.33 33.96
CA ILE A 203 40.94 -41.90 33.49
C ILE A 203 39.88 -40.81 33.43
N THR A 204 39.80 -40.00 34.49
CA THR A 204 38.85 -38.89 34.59
C THR A 204 39.13 -37.80 33.55
N PHE A 205 40.40 -37.52 33.26
CA PHE A 205 40.77 -36.62 32.17
C PHE A 205 40.30 -37.13 30.79
N MET A 206 40.44 -38.42 30.50
CA MET A 206 39.94 -39.00 29.25
C MET A 206 38.41 -38.95 29.19
N GLU A 207 37.72 -39.20 30.32
CA GLU A 207 36.26 -39.11 30.44
C GLU A 207 35.78 -37.68 30.17
N MET A 208 36.43 -36.69 30.79
CA MET A 208 36.16 -35.27 30.57
C MET A 208 36.41 -34.84 29.13
N THR A 209 37.50 -35.30 28.53
CA THR A 209 37.84 -34.97 27.13
C THR A 209 36.80 -35.55 26.18
N LEU A 210 36.35 -36.80 26.40
CA LEU A 210 35.27 -37.42 25.63
C LEU A 210 33.94 -36.71 25.80
N TYR A 211 33.62 -36.23 27.01
CA TYR A 211 32.38 -35.52 27.28
C TYR A 211 32.23 -34.22 26.48
N LYS A 212 33.36 -33.55 26.19
CA LYS A 212 33.39 -32.33 25.38
C LYS A 212 33.32 -32.59 23.86
N MET A 213 33.30 -33.85 23.44
CA MET A 213 33.21 -34.23 22.03
C MET A 213 31.83 -34.78 21.69
N ASP A 214 31.43 -34.62 20.42
CA ASP A 214 30.17 -35.18 19.93
C ASP A 214 30.20 -36.72 19.96
N ASN A 215 29.10 -37.33 20.41
CA ASN A 215 28.96 -38.80 20.52
C ASN A 215 29.00 -39.53 19.15
N SER A 216 28.86 -38.81 18.04
CA SER A 216 28.97 -39.31 16.67
C SER A 216 30.41 -39.45 16.17
N VAL A 217 31.39 -38.87 16.86
CA VAL A 217 32.81 -38.98 16.50
C VAL A 217 33.24 -40.45 16.50
N ARG A 218 33.92 -40.86 15.43
CA ARG A 218 34.38 -42.24 15.24
C ARG A 218 35.27 -42.67 16.42
N GLY A 219 34.91 -43.78 17.07
CA GLY A 219 35.67 -44.33 18.21
C GLY A 219 35.23 -43.82 19.59
N HIS A 220 34.40 -42.76 19.67
CA HIS A 220 33.91 -42.21 20.94
C HIS A 220 33.24 -43.28 21.83
N LYS A 221 32.26 -44.00 21.28
CA LYS A 221 31.53 -45.07 22.00
C LYS A 221 32.46 -46.17 22.52
N GLN A 222 33.48 -46.54 21.75
CA GLN A 222 34.43 -47.57 22.15
C GLN A 222 35.29 -47.11 23.33
N LEU A 223 35.74 -45.85 23.28
CA LEU A 223 36.56 -45.27 24.33
C LEU A 223 35.74 -45.03 25.61
N SER A 224 34.50 -44.55 25.49
CA SER A 224 33.57 -44.42 26.61
C SER A 224 33.34 -45.75 27.33
N LYS A 225 33.10 -46.83 26.57
CA LYS A 225 32.96 -48.19 27.13
C LYS A 225 34.24 -48.66 27.83
N SER A 226 35.39 -48.35 27.24
CA SER A 226 36.70 -48.71 27.79
C SER A 226 37.00 -47.97 29.10
N ILE A 227 36.69 -46.68 29.18
CA ILE A 227 36.79 -45.86 30.40
C ILE A 227 35.90 -46.44 31.50
N LYS A 228 34.66 -46.78 31.17
CA LYS A 228 33.75 -47.43 32.12
C LYS A 228 34.34 -48.72 32.68
N GLN A 229 34.92 -49.57 31.83
CA GLN A 229 35.57 -50.81 32.26
C GLN A 229 36.76 -50.57 33.21
N MET A 230 37.55 -49.51 33.01
CA MET A 230 38.63 -49.18 33.94
C MET A 230 38.11 -48.69 35.29
N LYS A 231 37.06 -47.87 35.29
CA LYS A 231 36.38 -47.42 36.53
C LYS A 231 35.82 -48.62 37.30
N ASP A 232 35.17 -49.54 36.60
CA ASP A 232 34.65 -50.79 37.19
C ASP A 232 35.79 -51.65 37.77
N ASN A 233 36.94 -51.73 37.09
CA ASN A 233 38.11 -52.47 37.58
C ASN A 233 38.70 -51.84 38.84
N LEU A 234 38.82 -50.52 38.90
CA LEU A 234 39.22 -49.80 40.11
C LEU A 234 38.22 -50.03 41.26
N LEU A 235 36.92 -50.03 40.96
CA LEU A 235 35.86 -50.26 41.94
C LEU A 235 35.95 -51.67 42.55
N VAL A 236 36.21 -52.69 41.74
CA VAL A 236 36.46 -54.07 42.22
C VAL A 236 37.66 -54.14 43.16
N ASN A 237 38.68 -53.32 42.93
CA ASN A 237 39.84 -53.18 43.81
C ASN A 237 39.59 -52.25 45.02
N GLY A 238 38.35 -51.80 45.22
CA GLY A 238 37.92 -50.97 46.34
C GLY A 238 38.10 -49.47 46.14
N TYR A 239 38.48 -49.01 44.93
CA TYR A 239 38.64 -47.60 44.58
C TYR A 239 37.47 -47.10 43.73
N GLU A 240 36.63 -46.27 44.31
CA GLU A 240 35.49 -45.65 43.62
C GLU A 240 35.88 -44.26 43.11
N LEU A 241 35.72 -44.05 41.80
CA LEU A 241 35.80 -42.73 41.18
C LEU A 241 34.39 -42.14 41.12
N VAL A 242 34.16 -41.07 41.89
CA VAL A 242 32.82 -40.46 41.97
C VAL A 242 32.52 -39.72 40.68
N ASP A 243 31.42 -40.10 40.04
CA ASP A 243 30.94 -39.46 38.81
C ASP A 243 30.31 -38.10 39.13
N MET A 244 30.90 -37.03 38.60
CA MET A 244 30.51 -35.63 38.86
C MET A 244 30.23 -34.84 37.58
N LEU A 245 30.68 -35.32 36.43
CA LEU A 245 30.65 -34.54 35.19
C LEU A 245 29.21 -34.41 34.67
N GLY A 246 28.79 -33.20 34.31
CA GLY A 246 27.44 -32.90 33.85
C GLY A 246 26.36 -32.91 34.94
N LYS A 247 26.73 -33.04 36.22
CA LYS A 247 25.80 -32.96 37.35
C LYS A 247 25.70 -31.53 37.88
N ASP A 248 24.56 -31.23 38.52
CA ASP A 248 24.35 -29.94 39.20
C ASP A 248 25.37 -29.78 40.36
N TYR A 249 25.93 -28.58 40.50
CA TYR A 249 26.82 -28.24 41.60
C TYR A 249 26.03 -27.82 42.86
N HIS A 250 26.54 -28.17 44.04
CA HIS A 250 25.98 -27.77 45.32
C HIS A 250 27.09 -27.32 46.28
N GLU A 251 26.88 -26.21 46.99
CA GLU A 251 27.86 -25.63 47.94
C GLU A 251 28.26 -26.58 49.08
N GLY A 252 27.43 -27.59 49.39
CA GLY A 252 27.72 -28.61 50.41
C GLY A 252 28.70 -29.71 49.96
N MET A 253 29.14 -29.71 48.69
CA MET A 253 30.09 -30.70 48.19
C MET A 253 31.50 -30.44 48.76
N LYS A 254 32.18 -31.48 49.25
CA LYS A 254 33.56 -31.40 49.75
C LYS A 254 34.57 -31.39 48.59
N VAL A 255 34.50 -30.36 47.75
CA VAL A 255 35.30 -30.21 46.52
C VAL A 255 35.89 -28.81 46.43
N THR A 256 36.96 -28.65 45.65
CA THR A 256 37.46 -27.33 45.27
C THR A 256 36.86 -26.94 43.92
N ALA A 257 36.01 -25.92 43.88
CA ALA A 257 35.33 -25.49 42.65
C ALA A 257 35.94 -24.20 42.09
N ASN A 258 36.18 -24.19 40.78
CA ASN A 258 36.50 -23.00 39.98
C ASN A 258 35.28 -22.63 39.15
N PHE A 259 34.75 -21.42 39.34
CA PHE A 259 33.55 -20.95 38.64
C PHE A 259 33.89 -20.22 37.35
N VAL A 260 33.11 -20.49 36.30
CA VAL A 260 33.23 -19.87 34.97
C VAL A 260 31.84 -19.46 34.52
N GLU A 261 31.70 -18.23 34.03
CA GLU A 261 30.44 -17.72 33.48
C GLU A 261 30.12 -18.39 32.13
N ASP A 262 28.88 -18.82 31.97
CA ASP A 262 28.38 -19.52 30.79
C ASP A 262 26.94 -19.09 30.49
N GLU A 263 26.81 -18.06 29.64
CA GLU A 263 25.53 -17.46 29.26
C GLU A 263 24.60 -18.43 28.50
N GLU A 264 25.11 -19.55 28.00
CA GLU A 264 24.30 -20.57 27.32
C GLU A 264 23.49 -21.43 28.32
N LEU A 265 23.87 -21.42 29.60
CA LEU A 265 23.12 -22.12 30.65
C LEU A 265 21.86 -21.34 31.05
N PRO A 266 20.78 -22.01 31.50
CA PRO A 266 19.63 -21.32 32.07
C PRO A 266 20.01 -20.49 33.30
N GLU A 267 19.35 -19.34 33.48
CA GLU A 267 19.56 -18.47 34.64
C GLU A 267 19.36 -19.24 35.97
N GLY A 268 20.28 -19.02 36.91
CA GLY A 268 20.36 -19.72 38.20
C GLY A 268 20.96 -21.13 38.14
N LYS A 269 21.42 -21.63 36.99
CA LYS A 269 22.03 -22.97 36.89
C LYS A 269 23.53 -22.94 37.12
N GLN A 270 24.01 -23.97 37.82
CA GLN A 270 25.42 -24.24 38.08
C GLN A 270 25.68 -25.73 37.81
N ILE A 271 26.50 -26.04 36.81
CA ILE A 271 26.76 -27.41 36.34
C ILE A 271 28.26 -27.67 36.36
N ILE A 272 28.66 -28.88 36.78
CA ILE A 272 30.05 -29.31 36.75
C ILE A 272 30.44 -29.65 35.31
N THR A 273 31.23 -28.79 34.66
CA THR A 273 31.63 -28.91 33.25
C THR A 273 33.08 -29.37 33.07
N GLY A 274 33.85 -29.46 34.15
CA GLY A 274 35.21 -29.97 34.12
C GLY A 274 35.63 -30.61 35.43
N ILE A 275 36.55 -31.58 35.34
CA ILE A 275 37.18 -32.22 36.50
C ILE A 275 38.70 -32.15 36.31
N ILE A 276 39.36 -31.39 37.17
CA ILE A 276 40.82 -31.21 37.19
C ILE A 276 41.47 -32.35 37.98
N LYS A 277 40.86 -32.74 39.11
CA LYS A 277 41.23 -33.92 39.90
C LYS A 277 39.99 -34.68 40.29
N SER A 278 40.07 -36.01 40.22
CA SER A 278 38.97 -36.90 40.55
C SER A 278 38.76 -36.99 42.07
N GLN A 279 37.50 -37.17 42.49
CA GLN A 279 37.24 -37.64 43.86
C GLN A 279 37.36 -39.15 43.88
N ILE A 280 38.19 -39.64 44.81
CA ILE A 280 38.48 -41.07 44.95
C ILE A 280 38.11 -41.49 46.36
N ASN A 281 37.26 -42.50 46.47
CA ASN A 281 36.96 -43.16 47.73
C ASN A 281 37.61 -44.55 47.75
N TYR A 282 38.37 -44.87 48.79
CA TYR A 282 38.88 -46.21 49.02
C TYR A 282 38.06 -46.90 50.11
N LYS A 283 37.40 -48.01 49.77
CA LYS A 283 36.51 -48.78 50.67
C LYS A 283 35.50 -47.88 51.40
N GLY A 284 34.92 -46.91 50.69
CA GLY A 284 33.95 -45.94 51.21
C GLY A 284 34.53 -44.75 51.97
N LYS A 285 35.84 -44.68 52.20
CA LYS A 285 36.50 -43.51 52.79
C LYS A 285 37.12 -42.64 51.70
N MET A 286 36.79 -41.35 51.67
CA MET A 286 37.39 -40.39 50.74
C MET A 286 38.90 -40.28 51.02
N ILE A 287 39.69 -40.57 49.99
CA ILE A 287 41.16 -40.46 50.01
C ILE A 287 41.68 -39.31 49.15
N GLN A 288 40.85 -38.79 48.23
CA GLN A 288 41.14 -37.61 47.42
C GLN A 288 39.85 -36.83 47.18
N SER A 289 39.85 -35.52 47.41
CA SER A 289 38.74 -34.62 47.09
C SER A 289 38.83 -34.15 45.64
N ALA A 290 37.69 -34.00 44.96
CA ALA A 290 37.68 -33.50 43.60
C ALA A 290 38.08 -32.02 43.52
N GLN A 291 38.75 -31.67 42.43
CA GLN A 291 38.92 -30.29 41.98
C GLN A 291 38.16 -30.15 40.66
N ILE A 292 37.19 -29.24 40.60
CA ILE A 292 36.21 -29.16 39.52
C ILE A 292 36.11 -27.76 38.93
N THR A 293 35.60 -27.70 37.70
CA THR A 293 35.15 -26.47 37.06
C THR A 293 33.63 -26.48 37.00
N VAL A 294 33.01 -25.40 37.45
CA VAL A 294 31.56 -25.20 37.46
C VAL A 294 31.23 -24.07 36.48
N SER A 295 30.48 -24.39 35.43
CA SER A 295 29.87 -23.37 34.58
C SER A 295 28.60 -22.85 35.23
N GLN A 296 28.40 -21.54 35.23
CA GLN A 296 27.25 -20.91 35.88
C GLN A 296 26.68 -19.74 35.07
N ASN A 297 25.36 -19.57 35.14
CA ASN A 297 24.67 -18.36 34.71
C ASN A 297 23.88 -17.84 35.91
N ILE A 298 24.40 -16.84 36.63
CA ILE A 298 23.81 -16.31 37.87
C ILE A 298 23.48 -14.84 37.71
#